data_AF-A0A837CRK4-F1
#
_entry.id   AF-A0A837CRK4-F1
#
_cell.length_a   1.000
_cell.length_b   1.000
_cell.length_c   1.000
_cell.angle_alpha   90.00
_cell.angle_beta   90.00
_cell.angle_gamma   90.00
#
_symmetry.space_group_name_H-M   'P 1'
#
loop_
_entity.id
_entity.type
_entity.pdbx_description
1 polymer ?
#
loop_
_entity_poly.entity_id
_entity_poly.type
_entity_poly.pdbx_seq_one_letter_code
_entity_poly.pdbx_strand_id
1 'polypeptide(L)'
;MARHPNELDRKRIERGLSARKRYLYVSPNVTPVWGGYCIESPCCSRNIDKDGALVDVALILYDGVTGIWKLFRKNHAGGVWEFYSLYHRLIPAIDELNADPERLFWQ
;
A
#
# COMPACT_ATOMS: atom_id res chain seq x y z
N MET A 1 7.18 -11.62 19.66
CA MET A 1 7.59 -10.22 19.45
C MET A 1 7.22 -9.83 18.02
N ALA A 2 6.19 -9.00 17.86
CA ALA A 2 5.84 -8.49 16.52
C ALA A 2 6.96 -7.57 16.04
N ARG A 3 7.70 -7.96 14.98
CA ARG A 3 8.75 -7.14 14.36
C ARG A 3 8.20 -5.90 13.64
N HIS A 4 6.90 -5.92 13.35
CA HIS A 4 6.16 -4.86 12.69
C HIS A 4 4.80 -4.68 13.37
N PRO A 5 4.27 -3.45 13.39
CA PRO A 5 4.82 -2.24 12.75
C PRO A 5 6.02 -1.65 13.50
N ASN A 6 7.03 -1.20 12.75
CA ASN A 6 8.15 -0.37 13.23
C ASN A 6 8.19 0.97 12.47
N GLU A 7 8.80 2.00 13.06
CA GLU A 7 8.86 3.34 12.46
C GLU A 7 9.79 3.42 11.24
N LEU A 8 10.86 2.63 11.22
CA LEU A 8 11.84 2.63 10.14
C LEU A 8 11.22 2.22 8.79
N ASP A 9 10.49 1.11 8.79
CA ASP A 9 9.85 0.58 7.60
C ASP A 9 8.62 1.41 7.22
N ARG A 10 7.91 2.02 8.18
CA ARG A 10 6.89 3.02 7.88
C ARG A 10 7.49 4.17 7.06
N LYS A 11 8.58 4.77 7.54
CA LYS A 11 9.27 5.87 6.85
C LYS A 11 9.84 5.45 5.49
N ARG A 12 10.24 4.20 5.33
CA ARG A 12 10.66 3.66 4.02
C ARG A 12 9.51 3.60 3.04
N ILE A 13 8.33 3.15 3.46
CA ILE A 13 7.12 3.12 2.62
C ILE A 13 6.73 4.55 2.27
N GLU A 14 6.63 5.45 3.24
CA GLU A 14 6.30 6.87 3.02
C GLU A 14 7.27 7.53 2.02
N ARG A 15 8.58 7.32 2.20
CA ARG A 15 9.61 7.86 1.29
C ARG A 15 9.54 7.21 -0.10
N GLY A 16 9.34 5.90 -0.19
CA GLY A 16 9.20 5.22 -1.47
C GLY A 16 7.99 5.72 -2.23
N LEU A 17 6.85 5.90 -1.55
CA LEU A 17 5.66 6.52 -2.13
C LEU A 17 5.92 7.98 -2.54
N SER A 18 6.77 8.74 -1.85
CA SER A 18 7.11 10.10 -2.31
C SER A 18 7.86 10.13 -3.66
N ALA A 19 8.53 9.03 -4.04
CA ALA A 19 9.27 8.90 -5.30
C ALA A 19 8.41 8.41 -6.49
N ARG A 20 7.08 8.33 -6.32
CA ARG A 20 6.15 7.91 -7.38
C ARG A 20 6.23 8.84 -8.58
N LYS A 21 6.22 8.25 -9.78
CA LYS A 21 6.16 8.99 -11.06
C LYS A 21 4.73 9.24 -11.55
N ARG A 22 3.73 8.68 -10.85
CA ARG A 22 2.30 8.74 -11.18
C ARG A 22 1.52 9.14 -9.92
N TYR A 23 0.30 9.67 -10.09
CA TYR A 23 -0.58 10.09 -8.99
C TYR A 23 0.06 11.14 -8.05
N LEU A 24 0.83 12.07 -8.62
CA LEU A 24 1.61 13.08 -7.89
C LEU A 24 0.75 14.08 -7.10
N TYR A 25 -0.53 14.17 -7.41
CA TYR A 25 -1.46 15.14 -6.81
C TYR A 25 -2.11 14.62 -5.53
N VAL A 26 -1.83 13.37 -5.12
CA VAL A 26 -2.36 12.79 -3.88
C VAL A 26 -1.24 12.40 -2.93
N SER A 27 -1.45 12.74 -1.66
CA SER A 27 -0.58 12.35 -0.56
C SER A 27 -1.18 11.11 0.09
N PRO A 28 -0.65 9.90 -0.20
CA PRO A 28 -1.09 8.70 0.49
C PRO A 28 -0.60 8.73 1.94
N ASN A 29 -1.41 8.13 2.80
CA ASN A 29 -1.09 7.90 4.19
C ASN A 29 -0.68 6.44 4.39
N VAL A 30 0.29 6.22 5.27
CA VAL A 30 0.74 4.88 5.65
C VAL A 30 0.33 4.64 7.09
N THR A 31 -0.78 3.93 7.27
CA THR A 31 -1.35 3.61 8.57
C THR A 31 -0.75 2.30 9.09
N PRO A 32 -0.08 2.30 10.26
CA PRO A 32 0.42 1.06 10.85
C PRO A 32 -0.76 0.18 11.28
N VAL A 33 -0.75 -1.09 10.87
CA VAL A 33 -1.77 -2.07 11.24
C VAL A 33 -1.11 -3.27 11.90
N TRP A 34 -1.92 -4.18 12.44
CA TRP A 34 -1.40 -5.38 13.09
C TRP A 34 -0.61 -6.23 12.09
N GLY A 35 0.69 -6.40 12.36
CA GLY A 35 1.58 -7.17 11.50
C GLY A 35 2.02 -6.47 10.21
N GLY A 36 1.80 -5.17 10.04
CA GLY A 36 2.18 -4.50 8.80
C GLY A 36 1.72 -3.05 8.66
N TYR A 37 1.41 -2.66 7.42
CA TYR A 37 1.09 -1.29 7.02
C TYR A 37 -0.02 -1.28 5.98
N CYS A 38 -1.03 -0.46 6.20
CA CYS A 38 -2.05 -0.13 5.21
C CYS A 38 -1.66 1.19 4.53
N ILE A 39 -1.74 1.21 3.20
CA ILE A 39 -1.52 2.39 2.39
C ILE A 39 -2.91 2.84 1.93
N GLU A 40 -3.26 4.04 2.33
CA GLU A 40 -4.52 4.71 2.00
C GLU A 40 -4.20 5.96 1.19
N SER A 41 -5.08 6.36 0.28
CA SER A 41 -4.87 7.58 -0.48
C SER A 41 -6.18 8.28 -0.74
N PRO A 42 -6.23 9.62 -0.76
CA PRO A 42 -7.40 10.29 -1.30
C PRO A 42 -7.58 9.86 -2.76
N CYS A 43 -8.81 9.54 -3.12
CA CYS A 43 -9.13 9.05 -4.45
C CYS A 43 -8.75 10.11 -5.52
N CYS A 44 -7.93 9.73 -6.51
CA CYS A 44 -7.55 10.59 -7.63
C CYS A 44 -8.67 10.75 -8.68
N SER A 45 -9.65 9.84 -8.67
CA SER A 45 -10.71 9.78 -9.64
C SER A 45 -11.90 10.58 -9.14
N ARG A 46 -12.18 11.72 -9.79
CA ARG A 46 -13.44 12.48 -9.63
C ARG A 46 -14.70 11.64 -9.92
N ASN A 47 -14.54 10.42 -10.45
CA ASN A 47 -15.63 9.55 -10.84
C ASN A 47 -16.08 8.57 -9.74
N ILE A 48 -15.28 8.40 -8.68
CA ILE A 48 -15.54 7.38 -7.65
C ILE A 48 -16.03 8.02 -6.35
N ASP A 49 -15.58 9.22 -5.98
CA ASP A 49 -16.16 9.95 -4.85
C ASP A 49 -15.98 11.47 -5.00
N LYS A 50 -17.04 12.24 -4.73
CA LYS A 50 -17.02 13.71 -4.81
C LYS A 50 -16.42 14.37 -3.57
N ASP A 51 -16.34 13.64 -2.45
CA ASP A 51 -15.86 14.17 -1.17
C ASP A 51 -14.36 13.95 -0.91
N GLY A 52 -13.64 13.28 -1.83
CA GLY A 52 -12.21 13.02 -1.66
C GLY A 52 -11.92 11.99 -0.56
N ALA A 53 -12.83 11.02 -0.38
CA ALA A 53 -12.67 9.95 0.59
C ALA A 53 -11.34 9.20 0.40
N LEU A 54 -10.73 8.81 1.51
CA LEU A 54 -9.56 7.95 1.53
C LEU A 54 -9.97 6.56 1.04
N VAL A 55 -9.28 6.07 0.02
CA VAL A 55 -9.42 4.71 -0.48
C VAL A 55 -8.23 3.87 -0.03
N ASP A 56 -8.54 2.65 0.41
CA ASP A 56 -7.57 1.60 0.67
C ASP A 56 -6.84 1.25 -0.64
N VAL A 57 -5.55 1.54 -0.76
CA VAL A 57 -4.76 1.28 -1.99
C VAL A 57 -4.10 -0.09 -1.90
N ALA A 58 -3.38 -0.32 -0.80
CA ALA A 58 -2.58 -1.52 -0.62
C ALA A 58 -2.42 -1.88 0.85
N LEU A 59 -2.25 -3.17 1.11
CA LEU A 59 -1.97 -3.69 2.44
C LEU A 59 -0.72 -4.55 2.38
N ILE A 60 0.29 -4.17 3.17
CA ILE A 60 1.56 -4.88 3.28
C ILE A 60 1.62 -5.53 4.65
N LEU A 61 1.68 -6.86 4.71
CA LEU A 61 1.81 -7.62 5.95
C LEU A 61 3.15 -8.35 6.01
N TYR A 62 3.82 -8.28 7.15
CA TYR A 62 5.02 -9.05 7.40
C TYR A 62 4.68 -10.34 8.14
N ASP A 63 5.04 -11.47 7.55
CA ASP A 63 4.94 -12.77 8.18
C ASP A 63 6.18 -13.00 9.05
N GLY A 64 6.00 -12.89 10.37
CA GLY A 64 7.08 -13.07 11.34
C GLY A 64 7.64 -14.49 11.43
N VAL A 65 6.95 -15.49 10.91
CA VAL A 65 7.37 -16.90 10.92
C VAL A 65 8.26 -17.18 9.71
N THR A 66 7.83 -16.75 8.52
CA THR A 66 8.56 -17.01 7.27
C THR A 66 9.55 -15.90 6.91
N GLY A 67 9.40 -14.71 7.50
CA GLY A 67 10.19 -13.53 7.18
C GLY A 67 9.84 -12.89 5.84
N ILE A 68 8.66 -13.21 5.29
CA ILE A 68 8.20 -12.76 3.96
C ILE A 68 7.17 -11.63 4.11
N TRP A 69 7.23 -10.66 3.21
CA TRP A 69 6.23 -9.62 3.04
C TRP A 69 5.15 -10.07 2.07
N LYS A 70 3.89 -9.93 2.48
CA LYS A 70 2.71 -10.22 1.67
C LYS A 70 2.12 -8.89 1.24
N LEU A 71 1.96 -8.70 -0.07
CA LEU A 71 1.29 -7.55 -0.63
C LEU A 71 -0.13 -7.95 -1.03
N PHE A 72 -1.10 -7.15 -0.59
CA PHE A 72 -2.50 -7.27 -0.94
C PHE A 72 -2.95 -5.97 -1.60
N ARG A 73 -3.86 -6.11 -2.56
CA ARG A 73 -4.56 -4.99 -3.20
C ARG A 73 -6.00 -4.94 -2.70
N LYS A 74 -6.61 -3.75 -2.71
CA LYS A 74 -8.04 -3.64 -2.44
C LYS A 74 -8.82 -3.87 -3.74
N ASN A 75 -9.74 -4.83 -3.72
CA ASN A 75 -10.76 -4.93 -4.76
C ASN A 75 -11.91 -3.98 -4.39
N HIS A 76 -11.95 -2.79 -4.98
CA HIS A 76 -12.98 -1.78 -4.70
C HIS A 76 -14.39 -2.19 -5.14
N ALA A 77 -14.52 -3.09 -6.12
CA ALA A 77 -15.82 -3.61 -6.53
C ALA A 77 -16.44 -4.54 -5.46
N GLY A 78 -15.59 -5.30 -4.75
CA GLY A 78 -16.02 -6.24 -3.70
C GLY A 78 -15.77 -5.78 -2.26
N GLY A 79 -15.03 -4.69 -2.04
CA GLY A 79 -14.63 -4.22 -0.72
C GLY A 79 -13.64 -5.14 0.02
N VAL A 80 -13.03 -6.11 -0.67
CA VAL A 80 -12.18 -7.14 -0.08
C VAL A 80 -10.70 -6.94 -0.39
N TRP A 81 -9.83 -7.41 0.51
CA TRP A 81 -8.40 -7.49 0.27
C TRP A 81 -8.06 -8.75 -0.51
N GLU A 82 -7.41 -8.59 -1.66
CA GLU A 82 -6.97 -9.69 -2.50
C GLU A 82 -5.45 -9.82 -2.43
N PHE A 83 -5.00 -11.05 -2.26
CA PHE A 83 -3.57 -11.35 -2.30
C PHE A 83 -3.01 -11.03 -3.69
N TYR A 84 -1.92 -10.25 -3.73
CA TYR A 84 -1.24 -9.89 -4.97
C TYR A 84 0.07 -10.68 -5.12
N SER A 85 1.02 -10.51 -4.20
CA SER A 85 2.34 -11.14 -4.34
C SER A 85 3.12 -11.25 -3.02
N LEU A 86 4.22 -12.01 -3.05
CA LEU A 86 5.17 -12.19 -1.95
C LEU A 86 6.50 -11.53 -2.26
N TYR A 87 7.10 -10.93 -1.24
CA TYR A 87 8.41 -10.30 -1.35
C TYR A 87 9.30 -10.66 -0.16
N HIS A 88 10.57 -10.98 -0.43
CA HIS A 88 11.54 -11.19 0.64
C HIS A 88 12.00 -9.88 1.31
N ARG A 89 11.81 -8.75 0.63
CA ARG A 89 12.19 -7.41 1.11
C ARG A 89 11.05 -6.44 0.86
N LEU A 90 10.98 -5.39 1.66
CA LEU A 90 9.95 -4.36 1.55
C LEU A 90 10.12 -3.48 0.30
N ILE A 91 11.36 -3.18 -0.09
CA ILE A 91 11.65 -2.26 -1.21
C ILE A 91 11.01 -2.70 -2.54
N PRO A 92 11.16 -3.96 -2.99
CA PRO A 92 10.48 -4.43 -4.20
C PRO A 92 8.94 -4.31 -4.15
N ALA A 93 8.32 -4.51 -2.98
CA ALA A 93 6.88 -4.32 -2.81
C ALA A 93 6.48 -2.85 -2.99
N ILE A 94 7.32 -1.92 -2.50
CA ILE A 94 7.09 -0.48 -2.69
C ILE A 94 7.32 -0.07 -4.15
N ASP A 95 8.35 -0.59 -4.81
CA ASP A 95 8.61 -0.31 -6.22
C ASP A 95 7.45 -0.78 -7.12
N GLU A 96 6.86 -1.94 -6.81
CA GLU A 96 5.65 -2.44 -7.48
C GLU A 96 4.48 -1.46 -7.32
N LEU A 97 4.18 -1.04 -6.09
CA LEU A 97 3.13 -0.05 -5.80
C LEU A 97 3.37 1.29 -6.49
N ASN A 98 4.64 1.67 -6.65
CA ASN A 98 5.03 2.92 -7.28
C ASN A 98 4.90 2.88 -8.81
N ALA A 99 5.27 1.75 -9.41
CA ALA A 99 5.20 1.55 -10.86
C ALA A 99 3.74 1.35 -11.30
N ASP A 100 2.97 0.60 -10.51
CA ASP A 100 1.60 0.13 -10.78
C ASP A 100 1.36 -0.08 -12.29
N PRO A 101 2.09 -1.02 -12.92
CA PRO A 101 2.04 -1.21 -14.37
C PRO A 101 0.63 -1.62 -14.83
N GLU A 102 -0.06 -2.42 -14.02
CA GLU A 102 -1.38 -2.99 -14.30
C GLU A 102 -2.53 -2.08 -13.85
N ARG A 103 -2.25 -0.97 -13.15
CA ARG A 103 -3.24 -0.02 -12.61
C ARG A 103 -4.25 -0.71 -11.67
N LEU A 104 -3.76 -1.55 -10.78
CA LEU A 104 -4.59 -2.35 -9.88
C LEU A 104 -4.69 -1.79 -8.46
N PHE A 105 -3.83 -0.82 -8.10
CA PHE A 105 -3.74 -0.30 -6.74
C PHE A 105 -4.38 1.08 -6.58
N TRP A 106 -4.16 1.99 -7.54
CA TRP A 106 -4.57 3.40 -7.44
C TRP A 106 -5.88 3.72 -8.22
N GLN A 107 -6.85 2.81 -8.23
CA GLN A 107 -8.10 2.99 -8.98
C GLN A 107 -9.12 3.85 -8.23
#